data_AF-A0A9E3FIF2-F1
#
_entry.id   AF-A0A9E3FIF2-F1
#
_cell.length_a   1.000
_cell.length_b   1.000
_cell.length_c   1.000
_cell.angle_alpha   90.00
_cell.angle_beta   90.00
_cell.angle_gamma   90.00
#
_symmetry.space_group_name_H-M   'P 1'
#
loop_
_entity.id
_entity.type
_entity.pdbx_description
1 polymer ?
#
loop_
_entity_poly.entity_id
_entity_poly.type
_entity_poly.pdbx_seq_one_letter_code
_entity_poly.pdbx_strand_id
1 'polypeptide(L)'
;MMIAGGDMNRAMVKVMAALLTFIVGVAAAALWLVNRSSPKVDTTPAPLPYCEVARNPGQYHGQVIRVRATLSFGSGGMYIVEDCDPVSSLSSLVEIDGSGDAFPKARNYVDEMLTDQTEVQIRKVNAIITGRFNGEFSNGCHLPAYHIAAQNIQVVSP
;
A
#
# COMPACT_ATOMS: atom_id res chain seq x y z
N MET A 1 29.94 -66.78 31.85
CA MET A 1 29.75 -66.16 30.52
C MET A 1 28.68 -65.09 30.69
N MET A 2 29.08 -63.85 30.96
CA MET A 2 28.15 -62.73 31.22
C MET A 2 27.90 -61.98 29.91
N ILE A 3 26.63 -61.90 29.50
CA ILE A 3 26.19 -61.24 28.27
C ILE A 3 26.10 -59.73 28.55
N ALA A 4 26.83 -58.96 27.76
CA ALA A 4 26.85 -57.51 27.79
C ALA A 4 25.46 -56.92 27.48
N GLY A 5 24.76 -56.42 28.50
CA GLY A 5 23.44 -55.79 28.40
C GLY A 5 23.45 -54.24 28.43
N GLY A 6 24.62 -53.61 28.41
CA GLY A 6 24.76 -52.15 28.61
C GLY A 6 24.61 -51.28 27.35
N ASP A 7 24.86 -51.83 26.16
CA ASP A 7 24.97 -51.02 24.93
C ASP A 7 23.63 -50.74 24.24
N MET A 8 22.60 -51.54 24.52
CA MET A 8 21.31 -51.42 23.83
C MET A 8 20.55 -50.15 24.23
N ASN A 9 20.65 -49.74 25.49
CA ASN A 9 20.00 -48.52 25.98
C ASN A 9 20.64 -47.25 25.41
N ARG A 10 21.95 -47.27 25.13
CA ARG A 10 22.67 -46.11 24.57
C ARG A 10 22.38 -45.92 23.08
N ALA A 11 22.22 -47.02 22.35
CA ALA A 11 21.77 -46.98 20.95
C ALA A 11 20.33 -46.49 20.84
N MET A 12 19.43 -46.98 21.71
CA MET A 12 18.02 -46.60 21.72
C MET A 12 17.81 -45.11 22.02
N VAL A 13 18.58 -44.54 22.96
CA VAL A 13 18.52 -43.11 23.28
C VAL A 13 18.98 -42.23 22.10
N LYS A 14 20.02 -42.64 21.36
CA LYS A 14 20.48 -41.89 20.18
C LYS A 14 19.45 -41.90 19.05
N VAL A 15 18.81 -43.05 18.83
CA VAL A 15 17.75 -43.19 17.82
C VAL A 15 16.54 -42.33 18.18
N MET A 16 16.11 -42.35 19.45
CA MET A 16 15.02 -41.50 19.95
C MET A 16 15.33 -40.01 19.80
N ALA A 17 16.55 -39.58 20.14
CA ALA A 17 16.96 -38.19 20.00
C ALA A 17 16.95 -37.73 18.53
N ALA A 18 17.45 -38.57 17.61
CA ALA A 18 17.43 -38.27 16.18
C ALA A 18 16.00 -38.14 15.64
N LEU A 19 15.10 -39.03 16.06
CA LEU A 19 13.69 -39.02 15.64
C LEU A 19 12.96 -37.76 16.14
N LEU A 20 13.20 -37.36 17.39
CA LEU A 20 12.68 -36.11 17.95
C LEU A 20 13.15 -34.89 17.17
N THR A 21 14.45 -34.80 16.85
CA THR A 21 14.98 -33.66 16.09
C THR A 21 14.39 -33.58 14.68
N PHE A 22 14.14 -34.73 14.04
CA PHE A 22 13.51 -34.78 12.73
C PHE A 22 12.07 -34.27 12.76
N ILE A 23 11.28 -34.72 13.74
CA ILE A 23 9.88 -34.29 13.91
C ILE A 23 9.80 -32.77 14.13
N VAL A 24 10.66 -32.23 15.00
CA VAL A 24 10.70 -30.78 15.28
C VAL A 24 11.07 -29.99 14.03
N GLY A 25 12.05 -30.47 13.26
CA GLY A 25 12.44 -29.83 12.00
C GLY A 25 11.32 -29.79 10.96
N VAL A 26 10.60 -30.91 10.79
CA VAL A 26 9.45 -30.99 9.87
C VAL A 26 8.30 -30.10 10.34
N ALA A 27 7.99 -30.09 11.64
CA ALA A 27 6.95 -29.23 12.20
C ALA A 27 7.26 -27.74 11.99
N ALA A 28 8.51 -27.32 12.23
CA ALA A 28 8.94 -25.94 12.02
C ALA A 28 8.86 -25.53 10.53
N ALA A 29 9.28 -26.40 9.62
CA ALA A 29 9.19 -26.15 8.18
C ALA A 29 7.72 -26.05 7.70
N ALA A 30 6.86 -26.93 8.18
CA ALA A 30 5.43 -26.89 7.87
C ALA A 30 4.77 -25.61 8.38
N LEU A 31 5.06 -25.21 9.63
CA LEU A 31 4.54 -23.96 10.20
C LEU A 31 4.98 -22.74 9.39
N TRP A 32 6.24 -22.71 8.96
CA TRP A 32 6.78 -21.62 8.15
C TRP A 32 6.11 -21.52 6.78
N LEU A 33 5.86 -22.67 6.14
CA LEU A 33 5.14 -22.73 4.86
C LEU A 33 3.69 -22.27 5.00
N VAL A 34 2.98 -22.70 6.04
CA VAL A 34 1.59 -22.27 6.29
C VAL A 34 1.53 -20.77 6.59
N ASN A 35 2.47 -20.24 7.38
CA ASN A 35 2.52 -18.81 7.69
C ASN A 35 2.85 -17.96 6.46
N ARG A 36 3.68 -18.46 5.52
CA ARG A 36 3.95 -17.79 4.24
C ARG A 36 2.80 -17.88 3.25
N SER A 37 1.99 -18.93 3.33
CA SER A 37 0.95 -19.23 2.35
C SER A 37 -0.40 -18.65 2.70
N SER A 38 -0.52 -17.84 3.76
CA SER A 38 -1.75 -17.09 4.00
C SER A 38 -2.06 -16.29 2.74
N PRO A 39 -3.15 -16.61 2.03
CA PRO A 39 -3.61 -15.76 0.94
C PRO A 39 -3.82 -14.41 1.60
N LYS A 40 -3.11 -13.38 1.13
CA LYS A 40 -3.58 -12.01 1.34
C LYS A 40 -4.94 -11.98 0.68
N VAL A 41 -6.00 -12.24 1.44
CA VAL A 41 -7.33 -11.83 1.05
C VAL A 41 -7.16 -10.34 0.89
N ASP A 42 -7.13 -9.88 -0.37
CA ASP A 42 -7.08 -8.47 -0.71
C ASP A 42 -8.42 -7.87 -0.24
N THR A 43 -8.56 -7.68 1.07
CA THR A 43 -9.52 -6.77 1.71
C THR A 43 -9.08 -5.33 1.44
N THR A 44 -8.69 -5.06 0.19
CA THR A 44 -8.40 -3.70 -0.24
C THR A 44 -9.76 -2.99 -0.25
N PRO A 45 -9.92 -1.91 0.54
CA PRO A 45 -11.18 -1.19 0.60
C PRO A 45 -11.69 -0.83 -0.79
N ALA A 46 -13.01 -0.86 -0.98
CA ALA A 46 -13.61 -0.39 -2.21
C ALA A 46 -13.21 1.08 -2.44
N PRO A 47 -12.91 1.51 -3.69
CA PRO A 47 -12.59 2.90 -3.96
C PRO A 47 -13.78 3.80 -3.64
N LEU A 48 -13.57 4.78 -2.77
CA LEU A 48 -14.55 5.81 -2.43
C LEU A 48 -14.45 6.97 -3.44
N PRO A 49 -15.55 7.63 -3.81
CA PRO A 49 -15.48 8.87 -4.57
C PRO A 49 -14.81 9.97 -3.73
N TYR A 50 -13.97 10.80 -4.35
CA TYR A 50 -13.24 11.86 -3.63
C TYR A 50 -14.17 12.80 -2.85
N CYS A 51 -15.32 13.18 -3.42
CA CYS A 51 -16.28 14.03 -2.71
C CYS A 51 -16.81 13.45 -1.40
N GLU A 52 -16.86 12.13 -1.24
CA GLU A 52 -17.27 11.51 0.04
C GLU A 52 -16.21 11.75 1.12
N VAL A 53 -14.93 11.62 0.75
CA VAL A 53 -13.79 11.88 1.63
C VAL A 53 -13.73 13.36 1.97
N ALA A 54 -13.89 14.21 0.97
CA ALA A 54 -13.79 15.66 1.08
C ALA A 54 -14.91 16.28 1.94
N ARG A 55 -16.11 15.65 1.97
CA ARG A 55 -17.23 16.04 2.86
C ARG A 55 -17.04 15.59 4.30
N ASN A 56 -16.25 14.54 4.54
CA ASN A 56 -16.04 13.95 5.87
C ASN A 56 -14.55 13.85 6.24
N PRO A 57 -13.78 14.95 6.16
CA PRO A 57 -12.32 14.89 6.26
C PRO A 57 -11.85 14.37 7.62
N GLY A 58 -12.56 14.70 8.71
CA GLY A 58 -12.25 14.21 10.05
C GLY A 58 -12.43 12.69 10.22
N GLN A 59 -13.36 12.07 9.47
CA GLN A 59 -13.56 10.62 9.51
C GLN A 59 -12.38 9.87 8.89
N TYR A 60 -11.74 10.46 7.88
CA TYR A 60 -10.69 9.82 7.09
C TYR A 60 -9.27 10.31 7.44
N HIS A 61 -9.15 11.34 8.29
CA HIS A 61 -7.87 11.89 8.71
C HIS A 61 -6.96 10.81 9.32
N GLY A 62 -5.72 10.74 8.83
CA GLY A 62 -4.69 9.80 9.28
C GLY A 62 -4.86 8.38 8.75
N GLN A 63 -5.96 8.05 8.07
CA GLN A 63 -6.25 6.71 7.56
C GLN A 63 -5.68 6.49 6.16
N VAL A 64 -5.35 5.23 5.85
CA VAL A 64 -5.06 4.82 4.48
C VAL A 64 -6.36 4.54 3.77
N ILE A 65 -6.69 5.37 2.78
CA ILE A 65 -7.92 5.29 2.02
C ILE A 65 -7.63 5.01 0.55
N ARG A 66 -8.67 4.57 -0.17
CA ARG A 66 -8.62 4.30 -1.60
C ARG A 66 -9.68 5.17 -2.28
N VAL A 67 -9.23 6.12 -3.09
CA VAL A 67 -10.06 7.21 -3.61
C VAL A 67 -10.08 7.17 -5.12
N ARG A 68 -11.27 7.21 -5.72
CA ARG A 68 -11.45 7.45 -7.15
C ARG A 68 -11.61 8.95 -7.37
N ALA A 69 -10.75 9.52 -8.21
CA ALA A 69 -10.75 10.95 -8.50
C ALA A 69 -10.17 11.26 -9.89
N THR A 70 -10.44 12.47 -10.38
CA THR A 70 -9.71 13.04 -11.52
C THR A 70 -8.43 13.73 -11.05
N LEU A 71 -7.28 13.14 -11.39
CA LEU A 71 -5.96 13.73 -11.17
C LEU A 71 -5.64 14.75 -12.28
N SER A 72 -5.21 15.94 -11.88
CA SER A 72 -4.70 17.00 -12.74
C SER A 72 -3.20 17.16 -12.51
N PHE A 73 -2.42 17.15 -13.59
CA PHE A 73 -0.97 17.39 -13.54
C PHE A 73 -0.68 18.84 -13.90
N GLY A 74 0.13 19.51 -13.07
CA GLY A 74 0.58 20.88 -13.30
C GLY A 74 2.03 21.10 -12.86
N SER A 75 2.53 22.31 -13.06
CA SER A 75 3.91 22.69 -12.72
C SER A 75 4.24 22.56 -11.22
N GLY A 76 3.24 22.60 -10.36
CA GLY A 76 3.40 22.46 -8.90
C GLY A 76 3.15 21.04 -8.38
N GLY A 77 2.94 20.02 -9.22
CA GLY A 77 2.68 18.64 -8.79
C GLY A 77 1.33 18.08 -9.24
N MET A 78 0.84 17.09 -8.49
CA MET A 78 -0.42 16.39 -8.77
C MET A 78 -1.53 16.87 -7.84
N TYR A 79 -2.67 17.18 -8.43
CA TYR A 79 -3.80 17.74 -7.70
C TYR A 79 -5.08 16.98 -8.04
N ILE A 80 -5.92 16.77 -7.05
CA ILE A 80 -7.34 16.45 -7.27
C ILE A 80 -8.08 17.77 -7.23
N VAL A 81 -8.92 18.06 -8.22
CA VAL A 81 -9.77 19.25 -8.24
C VAL A 81 -11.17 18.81 -8.68
N GLU A 82 -12.09 18.73 -7.72
CA GLU A 82 -13.48 18.36 -7.97
C GLU A 82 -14.43 19.31 -7.22
N ASP A 83 -15.57 19.59 -7.84
CA ASP A 83 -16.64 20.38 -7.24
C ASP A 83 -17.57 19.45 -6.45
N CYS A 84 -17.48 19.53 -5.12
CA CYS A 84 -18.17 18.62 -4.21
C CYS A 84 -19.26 19.37 -3.42
N ASP A 85 -20.43 19.62 -4.02
CA ASP A 85 -21.59 20.25 -3.35
C ASP A 85 -21.83 19.66 -1.94
N PRO A 86 -21.96 20.43 -0.83
CA PRO A 86 -22.00 21.90 -0.72
C PRO A 86 -20.64 22.58 -0.54
N VAL A 87 -19.53 21.84 -0.63
CA VAL A 87 -18.19 22.40 -0.44
C VAL A 87 -17.60 22.77 -1.81
N SER A 88 -17.47 24.08 -2.03
CA SER A 88 -16.89 24.63 -3.26
C SER A 88 -15.45 24.16 -3.45
N SER A 89 -15.17 23.57 -4.61
CA SER A 89 -13.85 23.22 -5.17
C SER A 89 -12.77 22.85 -4.14
N LEU A 90 -12.92 21.69 -3.48
CA LEU A 90 -11.88 21.19 -2.59
C LEU A 90 -10.77 20.54 -3.41
N SER A 91 -9.58 21.12 -3.40
CA SER A 91 -8.42 20.47 -3.97
C SER A 91 -7.58 19.75 -2.93
N SER A 92 -7.03 18.61 -3.33
CA SER A 92 -6.07 17.85 -2.54
C SER A 92 -4.75 17.80 -3.29
N LEU A 93 -3.66 18.11 -2.59
CA LEU A 93 -2.32 17.78 -3.07
C LEU A 93 -2.15 16.26 -2.99
N VAL A 94 -1.55 15.67 -4.02
CA VAL A 94 -1.19 14.26 -4.04
C VAL A 94 0.33 14.17 -4.15
N GLU A 95 0.99 13.79 -3.06
CA GLU A 95 2.42 13.52 -3.05
C GLU A 95 2.64 12.01 -3.01
N ILE A 96 3.60 11.51 -3.78
CA ILE A 96 3.98 10.10 -3.72
C ILE A 96 4.85 9.94 -2.47
N ASP A 97 4.37 9.18 -1.50
CA ASP A 97 5.12 8.91 -0.28
C ASP A 97 6.39 8.11 -0.63
N GLY A 98 7.55 8.62 -0.22
CA GLY A 98 8.85 8.16 -0.69
C GLY A 98 9.12 6.70 -0.36
N SER A 99 9.21 5.85 -1.36
CA SER A 99 10.07 4.66 -1.34
C SER A 99 10.57 4.39 -2.75
N GLY A 100 11.85 4.64 -2.96
CA GLY A 100 12.53 4.66 -4.25
C GLY A 100 12.46 3.39 -5.08
N ASP A 101 11.90 2.28 -4.58
CA ASP A 101 11.87 0.99 -5.27
C ASP A 101 10.51 0.25 -5.21
N ALA A 102 9.53 0.72 -4.43
CA ALA A 102 8.30 -0.05 -4.18
C ALA A 102 7.23 0.07 -5.28
N PHE A 103 7.25 1.17 -6.07
CA PHE A 103 6.21 1.47 -7.06
C PHE A 103 6.75 2.07 -8.37
N PRO A 104 7.59 1.33 -9.13
CA PRO A 104 8.23 1.86 -10.35
C PRO A 104 7.25 2.32 -11.43
N LYS A 105 6.04 1.73 -11.47
CA LYS A 105 5.01 2.06 -12.49
C LYS A 105 4.40 3.46 -12.32
N ALA A 106 4.19 3.91 -11.09
CA ALA A 106 3.62 5.24 -10.84
C ALA A 106 4.64 6.33 -11.20
N ARG A 107 5.92 6.10 -10.90
CA ARG A 107 7.02 7.03 -11.19
C ARG A 107 7.26 7.17 -12.70
N ASN A 108 7.32 6.05 -13.43
CA ASN A 108 7.51 6.07 -14.88
C ASN A 108 6.37 6.83 -15.61
N TYR A 109 5.13 6.66 -15.16
CA TYR A 109 3.99 7.37 -15.77
C TYR A 109 4.03 8.89 -15.48
N VAL A 110 4.39 9.27 -14.26
CA VAL A 110 4.55 10.68 -13.89
C VAL A 110 5.71 11.31 -14.66
N ASP A 111 6.86 10.63 -14.73
CA ASP A 111 8.02 11.12 -15.46
C ASP A 111 7.71 11.24 -16.97
N GLU A 112 7.02 10.26 -17.57
CA GLU A 112 6.59 10.29 -18.98
C GLU A 112 5.59 11.43 -19.25
N MET A 113 4.63 11.66 -18.35
CA MET A 113 3.66 12.76 -18.48
C MET A 113 4.27 14.15 -18.24
N LEU A 114 5.35 14.24 -17.45
CA LEU A 114 6.04 15.50 -17.16
C LEU A 114 7.15 15.85 -18.18
N THR A 115 7.72 14.86 -18.88
CA THR A 115 8.79 15.10 -19.87
C THR A 115 8.28 15.48 -21.26
N ASP A 116 7.01 15.27 -21.57
CA ASP A 116 6.39 15.68 -22.83
C ASP A 116 6.09 17.19 -22.81
N GLN A 117 7.14 18.01 -22.91
CA GLN A 117 7.14 19.49 -22.75
C GLN A 117 6.44 20.28 -23.87
N THR A 118 5.57 19.67 -24.66
CA THR A 118 4.83 20.37 -25.72
C THR A 118 3.51 20.93 -25.16
N GLU A 119 3.60 22.17 -24.66
CA GLU A 119 2.53 23.02 -24.13
C GLU A 119 1.87 22.60 -22.80
N VAL A 120 1.61 23.61 -21.97
CA VAL A 120 1.01 23.53 -20.62
C VAL A 120 -0.46 23.14 -20.70
N GLN A 121 -0.77 22.00 -21.29
CA GLN A 121 -2.11 21.43 -21.20
C GLN A 121 -2.20 20.68 -19.87
N ILE A 122 -3.06 21.16 -18.97
CA ILE A 122 -3.40 20.45 -17.73
C ILE A 122 -3.97 19.10 -18.14
N ARG A 123 -3.15 18.04 -18.10
CA ARG A 123 -3.60 16.69 -18.41
C ARG A 123 -4.42 16.20 -17.23
N LYS A 124 -5.64 15.76 -17.51
CA LYS A 124 -6.57 15.19 -16.53
C LYS A 124 -6.72 13.70 -16.79
N VAL A 125 -6.58 12.88 -15.76
CA VAL A 125 -6.75 11.42 -15.86
C VAL A 125 -7.62 10.92 -14.72
N ASN A 126 -8.46 9.94 -14.99
CA ASN A 126 -9.23 9.29 -13.95
C ASN A 126 -8.36 8.22 -13.30
N ALA A 127 -8.19 8.28 -11.98
CA ALA A 127 -7.33 7.38 -11.25
C ALA A 127 -7.96 6.89 -9.93
N ILE A 128 -7.49 5.74 -9.46
CA ILE A 128 -7.69 5.25 -8.10
C ILE A 128 -6.39 5.46 -7.34
N ILE A 129 -6.44 6.31 -6.32
CA ILE A 129 -5.31 6.70 -5.48
C ILE A 129 -5.47 5.98 -4.15
N THR A 130 -4.46 5.20 -3.76
CA THR A 130 -4.39 4.60 -2.43
C THR A 130 -3.31 5.34 -1.65
N GLY A 131 -3.66 5.91 -0.51
CA GLY A 131 -2.73 6.73 0.24
C GLY A 131 -3.25 7.13 1.61
N ARG A 132 -2.36 7.69 2.44
CA ARG A 132 -2.74 8.24 3.74
C ARG A 132 -3.35 9.62 3.52
N PHE A 133 -4.58 9.81 3.98
CA PHE A 133 -5.29 11.09 3.87
C PHE A 133 -5.01 11.99 5.08
N ASN A 134 -4.72 13.25 4.82
CA ASN A 134 -4.55 14.29 5.82
C ASN A 134 -5.65 15.35 5.62
N GLY A 135 -6.73 15.20 6.38
CA GLY A 135 -7.86 16.13 6.41
C GLY A 135 -7.59 17.46 7.12
N GLU A 136 -6.43 17.60 7.78
CA GLU A 136 -6.02 18.82 8.50
C GLU A 136 -4.91 19.58 7.77
N PHE A 137 -4.54 19.12 6.57
CA PHE A 137 -3.54 19.78 5.76
C PHE A 137 -4.02 21.17 5.32
N SER A 138 -3.12 22.14 5.25
CA SER A 138 -3.41 23.43 4.65
C SER A 138 -2.12 24.00 4.08
N ASN A 139 -2.18 24.47 2.82
CA ASN A 139 -1.07 25.18 2.19
C ASN A 139 -1.21 26.71 2.32
N GLY A 140 -1.81 27.18 3.41
CA GLY A 140 -2.07 28.59 3.68
C GLY A 140 -3.49 29.04 3.29
N CYS A 141 -3.64 30.30 2.87
CA CYS A 141 -4.94 30.93 2.60
C CYS A 141 -5.62 30.45 1.31
N HIS A 142 -4.91 29.68 0.48
CA HIS A 142 -5.42 29.16 -0.78
C HIS A 142 -5.22 27.64 -0.83
N LEU A 143 -6.12 26.98 -1.55
CA LEU A 143 -6.06 25.57 -1.96
C LEU A 143 -4.63 25.04 -2.16
N PRO A 144 -4.32 23.77 -1.83
CA PRO A 144 -5.24 22.69 -1.46
C PRO A 144 -5.61 22.62 0.03
N ALA A 145 -6.85 22.19 0.26
CA ALA A 145 -7.44 22.03 1.59
C ALA A 145 -7.07 20.69 2.24
N TYR A 146 -6.58 19.72 1.46
CA TYR A 146 -6.20 18.40 1.96
C TYR A 146 -4.92 17.90 1.29
N HIS A 147 -4.36 16.83 1.87
CA HIS A 147 -3.21 16.15 1.31
C HIS A 147 -3.41 14.63 1.33
N ILE A 148 -3.02 13.96 0.24
CA ILE A 148 -2.96 12.49 0.16
C ILE A 148 -1.52 12.10 -0.10
N ALA A 149 -0.90 11.45 0.88
CA ALA A 149 0.38 10.77 0.71
C ALA A 149 0.12 9.43 -0.01
N ALA A 150 0.17 9.46 -1.34
CA ALA A 150 -0.13 8.36 -2.23
C ALA A 150 0.95 7.27 -2.14
N GLN A 151 0.49 6.04 -1.88
CA GLN A 151 1.28 4.82 -1.91
C GLN A 151 1.11 4.09 -3.25
N ASN A 152 -0.05 4.24 -3.90
CA ASN A 152 -0.35 3.59 -5.17
C ASN A 152 -1.31 4.45 -5.99
N ILE A 153 -1.06 4.55 -7.30
CA ILE A 153 -1.92 5.25 -8.25
C ILE A 153 -2.21 4.30 -9.41
N GLN A 154 -3.49 4.04 -9.68
CA GLN A 154 -3.96 3.19 -10.78
C GLN A 154 -4.80 4.04 -11.74
N VAL A 155 -4.32 4.24 -12.96
CA VAL A 155 -5.07 4.96 -13.99
C VAL A 155 -6.20 4.06 -14.50
N VAL A 156 -7.43 4.59 -14.51
CA VAL A 156 -8.64 3.88 -14.91
C VAL A 156 -9.02 4.20 -16.37
N SER A 157 -8.70 5.40 -16.85
CA SER A 157 -8.87 5.77 -18.27
C SER A 157 -7.87 6.86 -18.68
N PRO A 158 -7.24 6.77 -19.86
CA PRO A 158 -6.65 7.93 -20.53
C PRO A 158 -7.73 8.89 -21.06
#